data_AF-A0A645FBW2-F1
#
_entry.id   AF-A0A645FBW2-F1
#
_cell.length_a   1.000
_cell.length_b   1.000
_cell.length_c   1.000
_cell.angle_alpha   90.00
_cell.angle_beta   90.00
_cell.angle_gamma   90.00
#
_symmetry.space_group_name_H-M   'P 1'
#
loop_
_entity.id
_entity.type
_entity.pdbx_description
1 polymer ?
#
loop_
_entity_poly.entity_id
_entity_poly.type
_entity_poly.pdbx_seq_one_letter_code
_entity_poly.pdbx_strand_id
1 'polypeptide(L)'
;MDISNAVSSVQYTKDGITYKRTYFLSNPDNVLVAKFTNDSANGKDYIITFESPLHTMTSADQNYYVIDGECPVRIDVDNHDYTPENFYQYDKHEKGICFRGIVKVFDDSADIYYLDDKIVINNSKSLVLYFTAETSFNGYDRHPSLDGKPYKDKCFEAIDNAASKGYEHLLDAHIKDYKKYYDRVSIDLCGKEVSAVETDVRLRNFQTDQSDLNLYALLFNYGRYLTISASRENTQPMNLQGIWNDKAVPPWNSNYTVNINTQMNYWPTLICDLAELNQPLIDFVRDI
;
A
#
# COMPACT_ATOMS: atom_id res chain seq x y z
N MET A 1 -13.64 -4.24 2.83
CA MET A 1 -12.33 -4.67 3.36
C MET A 1 -12.58 -5.70 4.44
N ASP A 2 -11.95 -6.85 4.38
CA ASP A 2 -11.93 -7.81 5.49
C ASP A 2 -10.66 -7.57 6.31
N ILE A 3 -10.82 -6.92 7.47
CA ILE A 3 -9.71 -6.59 8.35
C ILE A 3 -9.18 -7.81 9.12
N SER A 4 -9.91 -8.94 9.16
CA SER A 4 -9.41 -10.16 9.82
C SER A 4 -8.37 -10.92 9.00
N ASN A 5 -8.36 -10.67 7.70
CA ASN A 5 -7.41 -11.26 6.76
C ASN A 5 -6.49 -10.20 6.10
N ALA A 6 -6.74 -8.91 6.34
CA ALA A 6 -6.14 -7.81 5.60
C ALA A 6 -6.27 -7.96 4.07
N VAL A 7 -7.48 -8.31 3.61
CA VAL A 7 -7.79 -8.50 2.18
C VAL A 7 -8.96 -7.61 1.79
N SER A 8 -8.78 -6.82 0.73
CA SER A 8 -9.85 -6.01 0.14
C SER A 8 -10.46 -6.73 -1.05
N SER A 9 -11.77 -6.64 -1.22
CA SER A 9 -12.45 -7.21 -2.38
C SER A 9 -13.56 -6.32 -2.88
N VAL A 10 -13.75 -6.32 -4.20
CA VAL A 10 -14.87 -5.67 -4.89
C VAL A 10 -15.53 -6.70 -5.78
N GLN A 11 -16.86 -6.76 -5.77
CA GLN A 11 -17.64 -7.61 -6.67
C GLN A 11 -18.81 -6.81 -7.24
N TYR A 12 -19.04 -6.94 -8.54
CA TYR A 12 -20.18 -6.32 -9.22
C TYR A 12 -20.54 -7.10 -10.49
N THR A 13 -21.78 -6.96 -10.94
CA THR A 13 -22.24 -7.52 -12.21
C THR A 13 -22.56 -6.38 -13.18
N LYS A 14 -22.06 -6.47 -14.41
CA LYS A 14 -22.35 -5.51 -15.47
C LYS A 14 -22.54 -6.28 -16.78
N ASP A 15 -23.63 -5.97 -17.50
CA ASP A 15 -23.98 -6.60 -18.78
C ASP A 15 -24.01 -8.15 -18.70
N GLY A 16 -24.52 -8.68 -17.58
CA GLY A 16 -24.60 -10.13 -17.33
C GLY A 16 -23.28 -10.80 -16.95
N ILE A 17 -22.19 -10.04 -16.79
CA ILE A 17 -20.86 -10.56 -16.43
C ILE A 17 -20.52 -10.14 -15.01
N THR A 18 -20.17 -11.10 -14.17
CA THR A 18 -19.71 -10.90 -12.80
C THR A 18 -18.21 -10.66 -12.79
N TYR A 19 -17.79 -9.55 -12.19
CA TYR A 19 -16.40 -9.19 -11.97
C TYR A 19 -16.08 -9.30 -10.49
N LYS A 20 -14.90 -9.80 -10.17
CA LYS A 20 -14.35 -9.78 -8.82
C LYS A 20 -12.92 -9.25 -8.85
N ARG A 21 -12.59 -8.41 -7.87
CA ARG A 21 -11.24 -7.89 -7.64
C ARG A 21 -10.84 -8.20 -6.21
N THR A 22 -9.59 -8.59 -5.99
CA THR A 22 -9.07 -8.91 -4.65
C THR A 22 -7.68 -8.31 -4.52
N TYR A 23 -7.43 -7.61 -3.41
CA TYR A 23 -6.20 -6.84 -3.17
C TYR A 23 -5.63 -7.15 -1.80
N PHE A 24 -4.30 -7.29 -1.71
CA PHE A 24 -3.56 -7.36 -0.45
C PHE A 24 -2.11 -6.92 -0.66
N LEU A 25 -1.43 -6.52 0.41
CA LEU A 25 -0.01 -6.16 0.41
C LEU A 25 0.74 -7.17 1.30
N SER A 26 1.47 -8.10 0.69
CA SER A 26 2.21 -9.14 1.40
C SER A 26 3.49 -8.56 1.98
N ASN A 27 3.57 -8.44 3.31
CA ASN A 27 4.82 -8.10 4.00
C ASN A 27 5.91 -9.17 3.80
N PRO A 28 5.63 -10.49 3.91
CA PRO A 28 6.63 -11.53 3.68
C PRO A 28 7.28 -11.53 2.28
N ASP A 29 6.55 -11.02 1.28
CA ASP A 29 6.96 -11.07 -0.13
C ASP A 29 7.24 -9.69 -0.73
N ASN A 30 7.07 -8.61 0.05
CA ASN A 30 7.27 -7.22 -0.35
C ASN A 30 6.57 -6.85 -1.67
N VAL A 31 5.30 -7.23 -1.80
CA VAL A 31 4.53 -7.06 -3.04
C VAL A 31 3.06 -6.77 -2.78
N LEU A 32 2.51 -5.82 -3.52
CA LEU A 32 1.08 -5.63 -3.68
C LEU A 32 0.56 -6.64 -4.72
N VAL A 33 -0.48 -7.36 -4.36
CA VAL A 33 -1.14 -8.34 -5.22
C VAL A 33 -2.56 -7.87 -5.52
N ALA A 34 -2.93 -7.86 -6.80
CA ALA A 34 -4.27 -7.56 -7.28
C ALA A 34 -4.75 -8.65 -8.25
N LYS A 35 -5.75 -9.44 -7.85
CA LYS A 35 -6.37 -10.46 -8.71
C LYS A 35 -7.69 -9.94 -9.25
N PHE A 36 -7.88 -10.06 -10.56
CA PHE A 36 -9.11 -9.68 -11.25
C PHE A 36 -9.65 -10.93 -11.94
N THR A 37 -10.93 -11.24 -11.71
CA THR A 37 -11.60 -12.36 -12.38
C THR A 37 -12.91 -11.89 -12.99
N ASN A 38 -13.32 -12.53 -14.08
CA ASN A 38 -14.63 -12.36 -14.70
C ASN A 38 -15.18 -13.69 -15.22
N ASP A 39 -16.50 -13.81 -15.33
CA ASP A 39 -17.21 -14.99 -15.85
C ASP A 39 -17.57 -14.88 -17.35
N SER A 40 -16.93 -13.96 -18.09
CA SER A 40 -17.13 -13.80 -19.54
C SER A 40 -16.74 -15.06 -20.29
N ALA A 41 -17.55 -15.46 -21.28
CA ALA A 41 -17.23 -16.60 -22.15
C ALA A 41 -15.90 -16.41 -22.92
N ASN A 42 -15.64 -15.19 -23.38
CA ASN A 42 -14.47 -14.84 -24.20
C ASN A 42 -13.38 -14.07 -23.44
N GLY A 43 -13.52 -13.92 -22.11
CA GLY A 43 -12.67 -13.02 -21.34
C GLY A 43 -12.98 -11.54 -21.59
N LYS A 44 -12.10 -10.67 -21.11
CA LYS A 44 -12.19 -9.21 -21.18
C LYS A 44 -10.83 -8.59 -21.40
N ASP A 45 -10.85 -7.43 -22.04
CA ASP A 45 -9.65 -6.64 -22.26
C ASP A 45 -9.43 -5.65 -21.11
N TYR A 46 -8.18 -5.45 -20.74
CA TYR A 46 -7.77 -4.54 -19.69
C TYR A 46 -6.63 -3.65 -20.19
N ILE A 47 -6.66 -2.40 -19.76
CA ILE A 47 -5.56 -1.45 -19.93
C ILE A 47 -5.13 -1.00 -18.54
N ILE A 48 -3.84 -1.11 -18.27
CA ILE A 48 -3.23 -0.69 -17.01
C ILE A 48 -2.28 0.46 -17.32
N THR A 49 -2.54 1.61 -16.71
CA THR A 49 -1.71 2.82 -16.82
C THR A 49 -1.20 3.23 -15.45
N PHE A 50 -0.15 4.06 -15.45
CA PHE A 50 0.38 4.66 -14.24
C PHE A 50 0.40 6.18 -14.39
N GLU A 51 0.00 6.87 -13.33
CA GLU A 51 0.05 8.33 -13.23
C GLU A 51 0.60 8.71 -11.85
N SER A 52 1.40 9.77 -11.81
CA SER A 52 1.96 10.31 -10.58
C SER A 52 2.01 11.84 -10.65
N PRO A 53 1.77 12.56 -9.55
CA PRO A 53 2.08 13.98 -9.47
C PRO A 53 3.58 14.26 -9.39
N LEU A 54 4.42 13.23 -9.21
CA LEU A 54 5.88 13.35 -9.18
C LEU A 54 6.50 13.22 -10.57
N HIS A 55 7.76 13.62 -10.71
CA HIS A 55 8.50 13.42 -11.95
C HIS A 55 8.79 11.93 -12.14
N THR A 56 8.11 11.32 -13.11
CA THR A 56 8.21 9.90 -13.41
C THR A 56 8.40 9.65 -14.90
N MET A 57 9.14 8.60 -15.21
CA MET A 57 9.28 8.02 -16.54
C MET A 57 8.85 6.56 -16.47
N THR A 58 8.06 6.16 -17.45
CA THR A 58 7.64 4.76 -17.61
C THR A 58 8.37 4.16 -18.81
N SER A 59 8.70 2.89 -18.71
CA SER A 59 9.33 2.11 -19.76
C SER A 59 8.87 0.67 -19.64
N ALA A 60 8.97 -0.08 -20.73
CA ALA A 60 8.54 -1.46 -20.71
C ALA A 60 9.52 -2.39 -21.44
N ASP A 61 9.58 -3.63 -20.99
CA ASP A 61 10.20 -4.73 -21.74
C ASP A 61 9.21 -5.89 -21.91
N GLN A 62 9.66 -7.07 -22.35
CA GLN A 62 8.75 -8.19 -22.61
C GLN A 62 8.01 -8.72 -21.37
N ASN A 63 8.49 -8.43 -20.15
CA ASN A 63 8.00 -9.02 -18.92
C ASN A 63 7.57 -8.00 -17.85
N TYR A 64 8.03 -6.76 -17.96
CA TYR A 64 7.86 -5.76 -16.91
C TYR A 64 7.41 -4.42 -17.47
N TYR A 65 6.54 -3.75 -16.70
CA TYR A 65 6.30 -2.32 -16.82
C TYR A 65 7.03 -1.62 -15.66
N VAL A 66 7.99 -0.78 -16.00
CA VAL A 66 8.91 -0.14 -15.06
C VAL A 66 8.58 1.33 -14.93
N ILE A 67 8.47 1.79 -13.69
CA ILE A 67 8.23 3.18 -13.32
C ILE A 67 9.49 3.66 -12.60
N ASP A 68 10.29 4.52 -13.21
CA ASP A 68 11.37 5.22 -12.52
C ASP A 68 10.91 6.64 -12.20
N GLY A 69 11.35 7.17 -11.06
CA GLY A 69 11.10 8.57 -10.73
C GLY A 69 12.03 9.12 -9.67
N GLU A 70 11.83 10.40 -9.40
CA GLU A 70 12.55 11.15 -8.39
C GLU A 70 11.58 11.95 -7.52
N CYS A 71 11.91 12.06 -6.24
CA CYS A 71 11.25 12.97 -5.31
C CYS A 71 11.86 14.38 -5.47
N PRO A 72 11.07 15.44 -5.28
CA PRO A 72 11.59 16.81 -5.26
C PRO A 72 12.58 16.99 -4.11
N VAL A 73 13.56 17.89 -4.26
CA VAL A 73 14.58 18.14 -3.21
C VAL A 73 14.00 18.84 -1.98
N ARG A 74 12.94 19.60 -2.19
CA ARG A 74 12.24 20.34 -1.15
C ARG A 74 10.76 20.43 -1.51
N ILE A 75 9.92 20.38 -0.50
CA ILE A 75 8.50 20.71 -0.60
C ILE A 75 8.24 21.81 0.43
N ASP A 76 7.99 23.03 -0.03
CA ASP A 76 7.70 24.15 0.86
C ASP A 76 6.22 24.21 1.19
N VAL A 77 5.92 24.30 2.48
CA VAL A 77 4.56 24.28 3.03
C VAL A 77 3.86 25.62 2.95
N ASP A 78 4.63 26.72 2.86
CA ASP A 78 4.10 28.09 2.91
C ASP A 78 3.68 28.62 1.53
N ASN A 79 4.15 27.99 0.45
CA ASN A 79 3.76 28.34 -0.92
C ASN A 79 2.74 27.33 -1.43
N HIS A 80 1.48 27.77 -1.52
CA HIS A 80 0.39 26.98 -2.13
C HIS A 80 0.60 26.77 -3.65
N ASP A 81 1.64 27.37 -4.23
CA ASP A 81 2.04 27.23 -5.63
C ASP A 81 3.08 26.11 -5.80
N TYR A 82 2.69 24.86 -5.53
CA TYR A 82 3.48 23.71 -5.99
C TYR A 82 3.48 23.68 -7.52
N THR A 83 4.62 24.03 -8.10
CA THR A 83 4.93 23.81 -9.52
C THR A 83 6.08 22.79 -9.55
N PRO A 84 5.86 21.57 -10.08
CA PRO A 84 6.85 20.51 -10.08
C PRO A 84 8.23 20.98 -10.58
N GLU A 85 8.26 21.83 -11.61
CA GLU A 85 9.47 22.31 -12.27
C GLU A 85 10.45 23.07 -11.36
N ASN A 86 9.98 23.68 -10.26
CA ASN A 86 10.82 24.51 -9.39
C ASN A 86 11.58 23.72 -8.31
N PHE A 87 11.35 22.42 -8.18
CA PHE A 87 11.84 21.60 -7.07
C PHE A 87 12.62 20.34 -7.48
N TYR A 88 12.91 20.17 -8.77
CA TYR A 88 13.81 19.12 -9.26
C TYR A 88 15.13 19.74 -9.72
N GLN A 89 16.23 19.13 -9.31
CA GLN A 89 17.58 19.58 -9.68
C GLN A 89 18.27 18.53 -10.56
N TYR A 90 18.95 19.02 -11.59
CA TYR A 90 19.72 18.16 -12.49
C TYR A 90 21.08 17.76 -11.91
N ASP A 91 21.65 18.59 -11.02
CA ASP A 91 22.89 18.27 -10.33
C ASP A 91 22.67 17.10 -9.37
N LYS A 92 23.46 16.03 -9.54
CA LYS A 92 23.45 14.85 -8.67
C LYS A 92 23.69 15.18 -7.19
N HIS A 93 24.38 16.28 -6.89
CA HIS A 93 24.63 16.78 -5.53
C HIS A 93 23.41 17.48 -4.92
N GLU A 94 22.35 17.66 -5.71
CA GLU A 94 21.09 18.29 -5.29
C GLU A 94 19.88 17.43 -5.67
N LYS A 95 20.09 16.15 -6.00
CA LYS A 95 18.99 15.23 -6.33
C LYS A 95 18.34 14.67 -5.08
N GLY A 96 17.00 14.65 -5.11
CA GLY A 96 16.18 13.99 -4.11
C GLY A 96 16.28 12.45 -4.18
N ILE A 97 15.45 11.80 -3.38
CA ILE A 97 15.34 10.34 -3.35
C ILE A 97 14.85 9.83 -4.71
N CYS A 98 15.54 8.86 -5.29
CA CYS A 98 15.05 8.17 -6.48
C CYS A 98 14.17 6.98 -6.07
N PHE A 99 13.21 6.61 -6.91
CA PHE A 99 12.38 5.44 -6.68
C PHE A 99 12.18 4.65 -7.96
N ARG A 100 11.85 3.36 -7.79
CA ARG A 100 11.41 2.49 -8.88
C ARG A 100 10.21 1.67 -8.43
N GLY A 101 9.15 1.71 -9.23
CA GLY A 101 8.06 0.74 -9.19
C GLY A 101 8.19 -0.25 -10.34
N ILE A 102 7.78 -1.50 -10.12
CA ILE A 102 7.68 -2.51 -11.18
C ILE A 102 6.31 -3.16 -11.10
N VAL A 103 5.66 -3.30 -12.26
CA VAL A 103 4.42 -4.05 -12.44
C VAL A 103 4.69 -5.28 -13.30
N LYS A 104 4.15 -6.42 -12.87
CA LYS A 104 4.14 -7.67 -13.64
C LYS A 104 2.74 -8.28 -13.58
N VAL A 105 2.24 -8.71 -14.73
CA VAL A 105 0.92 -9.29 -14.91
C VAL A 105 1.04 -10.74 -15.36
N PHE A 106 0.23 -11.60 -14.74
CA PHE A 106 0.12 -13.03 -15.04
C PHE A 106 -1.30 -13.37 -15.45
N ASP A 107 -1.42 -14.01 -16.61
CA ASP A 107 -2.63 -14.67 -17.08
C ASP A 107 -2.19 -15.73 -18.11
N ASP A 108 -2.48 -17.01 -17.86
CA ASP A 108 -2.03 -18.12 -18.70
C ASP A 108 -2.76 -18.17 -20.06
N SER A 109 -3.82 -17.38 -20.23
CA SER A 109 -4.74 -17.45 -21.37
C SER A 109 -4.84 -16.17 -22.18
N ALA A 110 -4.30 -15.05 -21.68
CA ALA A 110 -4.41 -13.74 -22.29
C ALA A 110 -3.16 -13.37 -23.09
N ASP A 111 -3.34 -12.56 -24.13
CA ASP A 111 -2.22 -11.86 -24.78
C ASP A 111 -1.88 -10.61 -23.97
N ILE A 112 -0.63 -10.50 -23.51
CA ILE A 112 -0.15 -9.38 -22.70
C ILE A 112 0.92 -8.61 -23.47
N TYR A 113 0.70 -7.30 -23.63
CA TYR A 113 1.61 -6.38 -24.30
C TYR A 113 2.03 -5.28 -23.33
N TYR A 114 3.32 -5.24 -23.06
CA TYR A 114 3.98 -4.21 -22.28
C TYR A 114 4.45 -3.11 -23.22
N LEU A 115 3.91 -1.90 -23.06
CA LEU A 115 4.22 -0.70 -23.83
C LEU A 115 4.74 0.37 -22.88
N ASP A 116 5.53 1.31 -23.39
CA ASP A 116 6.17 2.34 -22.56
C ASP A 116 5.16 3.15 -21.72
N ASP A 117 3.93 3.36 -22.22
CA ASP A 117 2.88 4.12 -21.55
C ASP A 117 1.86 3.25 -20.78
N LYS A 118 1.74 1.95 -21.07
CA LYS A 118 0.67 1.09 -20.52
C LYS A 118 0.93 -0.41 -20.69
N ILE A 119 0.14 -1.20 -20.00
CA ILE A 119 0.01 -2.64 -20.25
C ILE A 119 -1.36 -2.90 -20.90
N VAL A 120 -1.38 -3.60 -22.02
CA VAL A 120 -2.60 -4.06 -22.70
C VAL A 120 -2.73 -5.56 -22.52
N ILE A 121 -3.88 -6.01 -22.03
CA ILE A 121 -4.19 -7.42 -21.79
C ILE A 121 -5.46 -7.74 -22.54
N ASN A 122 -5.43 -8.71 -23.46
CA ASN A 122 -6.59 -9.08 -24.27
C ASN A 122 -7.14 -10.45 -23.87
N ASN A 123 -8.47 -10.60 -23.89
CA ASN A 123 -9.18 -11.86 -23.66
C ASN A 123 -8.93 -12.52 -22.28
N SER A 124 -8.63 -11.72 -21.24
CA SER A 124 -8.36 -12.23 -19.89
C SER A 124 -9.64 -12.61 -19.14
N LYS A 125 -9.65 -13.80 -18.51
CA LYS A 125 -10.68 -14.23 -17.55
C LYS A 125 -10.22 -14.10 -16.10
N SER A 126 -8.92 -14.23 -15.88
CA SER A 126 -8.31 -14.21 -14.56
C SER A 126 -6.88 -13.73 -14.69
N LEU A 127 -6.64 -12.46 -14.38
CA LEU A 127 -5.29 -11.91 -14.32
C LEU A 127 -4.89 -11.62 -12.87
N VAL A 128 -3.60 -11.78 -12.59
CA VAL A 128 -2.98 -11.36 -11.34
C VAL A 128 -1.90 -10.34 -11.65
N LEU A 129 -2.06 -9.15 -11.08
CA LEU A 129 -1.07 -8.09 -11.10
C LEU A 129 -0.26 -8.12 -9.80
N TYR A 130 1.06 -8.06 -9.94
CA TYR A 130 2.00 -7.80 -8.87
C TYR A 130 2.61 -6.42 -9.06
N PHE A 131 2.74 -5.67 -7.96
CA PHE A 131 3.41 -4.38 -7.92
C PHE A 131 4.35 -4.32 -6.71
N THR A 132 5.57 -3.85 -6.92
CA THR A 132 6.53 -3.57 -5.85
C THR A 132 7.21 -2.24 -6.11
N ALA A 133 7.69 -1.58 -5.05
CA ALA A 133 8.41 -0.33 -5.17
C ALA A 133 9.51 -0.24 -4.12
N GLU A 134 10.65 0.34 -4.51
CA GLU A 134 11.78 0.63 -3.63
C GLU A 134 12.32 2.03 -3.92
N THR A 135 13.04 2.60 -2.95
CA THR A 135 13.66 3.90 -3.06
C THR A 135 15.17 3.82 -2.80
N SER A 136 15.91 4.84 -3.24
CA SER A 136 17.33 5.00 -2.92
C SER A 136 17.59 5.42 -1.47
N PHE A 137 16.56 5.60 -0.64
CA PHE A 137 16.70 6.05 0.74
C PHE A 137 17.61 5.09 1.54
N ASN A 138 18.65 5.65 2.16
CA ASN A 138 19.71 4.89 2.84
C ASN A 138 19.98 5.40 4.27
N GLY A 139 18.96 5.95 4.92
CA GLY A 139 19.07 6.61 6.22
C GLY A 139 19.00 8.13 6.12
N TYR A 140 18.80 8.78 7.27
CA TYR A 140 18.63 10.22 7.37
C TYR A 140 19.94 11.00 7.16
N ASP A 141 21.09 10.37 7.41
CA ASP A 141 22.43 10.95 7.40
C ASP A 141 23.19 10.71 6.08
N ARG A 142 22.52 10.14 5.08
CA ARG A 142 23.11 9.79 3.77
C ARG A 142 22.53 10.64 2.65
N HIS A 143 23.39 11.02 1.71
CA HIS A 143 22.95 11.79 0.56
C HIS A 143 22.04 10.92 -0.36
N PRO A 144 20.80 11.34 -0.68
CA PRO A 144 19.83 10.50 -1.40
C PRO A 144 20.27 9.98 -2.78
N SER A 145 21.05 10.78 -3.52
CA SER A 145 21.58 10.40 -4.84
C SER A 145 23.01 9.84 -4.82
N LEU A 146 23.95 10.41 -4.04
CA LEU A 146 25.36 10.00 -4.04
C LEU A 146 25.61 8.74 -3.20
N ASP A 147 24.88 8.58 -2.09
CA ASP A 147 25.01 7.48 -1.13
C ASP A 147 23.73 6.64 -1.07
N GLY A 148 22.91 6.67 -2.12
CA GLY A 148 21.65 5.95 -2.19
C GLY A 148 21.84 4.43 -2.19
N LYS A 149 20.96 3.71 -1.48
CA LYS A 149 21.03 2.24 -1.44
C LYS A 149 20.69 1.65 -2.82
N PRO A 150 21.20 0.46 -3.19
CA PRO A 150 20.75 -0.25 -4.37
C PRO A 150 19.27 -0.61 -4.23
N TYR A 151 18.43 -0.11 -5.15
CA TYR A 151 16.97 -0.28 -5.07
C TYR A 151 16.37 -0.89 -6.34
N LYS A 152 16.98 -0.65 -7.50
CA LYS A 152 16.47 -1.12 -8.80
C LYS A 152 16.42 -2.63 -8.92
N ASP A 153 17.54 -3.29 -8.58
CA ASP A 153 17.63 -4.76 -8.63
C ASP A 153 16.76 -5.41 -7.54
N LYS A 154 16.59 -4.73 -6.40
CA LYS A 154 15.70 -5.18 -5.32
C LYS A 154 14.24 -5.23 -5.73
N CYS A 155 13.77 -4.30 -6.55
CA CYS A 155 12.43 -4.40 -7.13
C CYS A 155 12.28 -5.63 -8.03
N PHE A 156 13.26 -5.94 -8.88
CA PHE A 156 13.20 -7.11 -9.75
C PHE A 156 13.25 -8.42 -8.94
N GLU A 157 14.16 -8.51 -7.96
CA GLU A 157 14.25 -9.65 -7.05
C GLU A 157 12.90 -9.88 -6.33
N ALA A 158 12.28 -8.84 -5.77
CA ALA A 158 11.01 -8.96 -5.06
C ALA A 158 9.89 -9.47 -5.99
N ILE A 159 9.73 -8.86 -7.17
CA ILE A 159 8.63 -9.21 -8.06
C ILE A 159 8.79 -10.61 -8.70
N ASP A 160 10.02 -11.03 -9.01
CA ASP A 160 10.27 -12.36 -9.56
C ASP A 160 10.18 -13.46 -8.51
N ASN A 161 10.61 -13.19 -7.28
CA ASN A 161 10.36 -14.09 -6.16
C ASN A 161 8.87 -14.29 -5.92
N ALA A 162 8.08 -13.20 -5.92
CA ALA A 162 6.63 -13.28 -5.80
C ALA A 162 6.00 -14.05 -6.97
N ALA A 163 6.44 -13.78 -8.20
CA ALA A 163 6.02 -14.50 -9.39
C ALA A 163 6.21 -16.00 -9.29
N SER A 164 7.38 -16.45 -8.80
CA SER A 164 7.71 -17.86 -8.67
C SER A 164 6.82 -18.63 -7.67
N LYS A 165 6.23 -17.92 -6.70
CA LYS A 165 5.36 -18.49 -5.67
C LYS A 165 3.91 -18.67 -6.13
N GLY A 166 3.42 -17.74 -6.95
CA GLY A 166 2.05 -17.72 -7.44
C GLY A 166 1.03 -17.22 -6.40
N TYR A 167 -0.15 -16.81 -6.89
CA TYR A 167 -1.16 -16.08 -6.12
C TYR A 167 -1.62 -16.79 -4.84
N GLU A 168 -1.96 -18.08 -4.92
CA GLU A 168 -2.52 -18.81 -3.78
C GLU A 168 -1.50 -18.95 -2.64
N HIS A 169 -0.23 -19.15 -2.96
CA HIS A 169 0.84 -19.20 -1.96
C HIS A 169 1.11 -17.83 -1.33
N LEU A 170 1.11 -16.76 -2.14
CA LEU A 170 1.26 -15.39 -1.64
C LEU A 170 0.11 -15.01 -0.70
N LEU A 171 -1.13 -15.39 -1.03
CA LEU A 171 -2.29 -15.13 -0.20
C LEU A 171 -2.22 -15.87 1.14
N ASP A 172 -1.85 -17.16 1.12
CA ASP A 172 -1.69 -17.95 2.35
C ASP A 172 -0.57 -17.38 3.24
N ALA A 173 0.59 -17.05 2.64
CA ALA A 173 1.71 -16.45 3.35
C ALA A 173 1.34 -15.10 3.98
N HIS A 174 0.64 -14.23 3.23
CA HIS A 174 0.11 -12.95 3.71
C HIS A 174 -0.83 -13.13 4.90
N ILE A 175 -1.87 -13.95 4.76
CA ILE A 175 -2.87 -14.17 5.82
C ILE A 175 -2.20 -14.76 7.06
N LYS A 176 -1.33 -15.75 6.89
CA LYS A 176 -0.60 -16.38 7.99
C LYS A 176 0.29 -15.39 8.72
N ASP A 177 0.98 -14.52 7.99
CA ASP A 177 1.82 -13.48 8.60
C ASP A 177 0.98 -12.44 9.36
N TYR A 178 -0.09 -11.94 8.73
CA TYR A 178 -0.99 -10.97 9.33
C TYR A 178 -1.64 -11.48 10.63
N LYS A 179 -2.12 -12.73 10.61
CA LYS A 179 -2.81 -13.36 11.75
C LYS A 179 -1.91 -13.64 12.94
N LYS A 180 -0.58 -13.70 12.77
CA LYS A 180 0.35 -13.75 13.92
C LYS A 180 0.15 -12.59 14.87
N TYR A 181 -0.30 -11.44 14.36
CA TYR A 181 -0.56 -10.23 15.13
C TYR A 181 -2.04 -10.04 15.41
N TYR A 182 -2.87 -10.11 14.36
CA TYR A 182 -4.28 -9.74 14.47
C TYR A 182 -5.05 -10.64 15.46
N ASP A 183 -4.83 -11.96 15.42
CA ASP A 183 -5.59 -12.92 16.22
C ASP A 183 -5.21 -12.95 17.71
N ARG A 184 -4.18 -12.20 18.13
CA ARG A 184 -3.72 -12.12 19.54
C ARG A 184 -4.75 -11.50 20.48
N VAL A 185 -5.56 -10.57 19.97
CA VAL A 185 -6.59 -9.86 20.75
C VAL A 185 -7.92 -9.99 20.04
N SER A 186 -8.94 -10.35 20.83
CA SER A 186 -10.34 -10.35 20.41
C SER A 186 -11.14 -9.52 21.41
N ILE A 187 -12.17 -8.84 20.91
CA ILE A 187 -13.12 -8.09 21.73
C ILE A 187 -14.54 -8.43 21.26
N ASP A 188 -15.36 -8.88 22.21
CA ASP A 188 -16.79 -9.10 22.01
C ASP A 188 -17.54 -8.21 23.00
N LEU A 189 -18.34 -7.28 22.47
CA LEU A 189 -19.15 -6.35 23.25
C LEU A 189 -20.61 -6.80 23.31
N CYS A 190 -20.92 -8.02 22.88
CA CYS A 190 -22.26 -8.62 22.83
C CYS A 190 -23.26 -7.75 22.04
N GLY A 191 -22.78 -7.10 20.96
CA GLY A 191 -23.60 -6.26 20.10
C GLY A 191 -24.54 -7.06 19.21
N LYS A 192 -25.61 -6.42 18.73
CA LYS A 192 -26.50 -7.03 17.74
C LYS A 192 -25.76 -7.23 16.42
N GLU A 193 -26.07 -8.33 15.74
CA GLU A 193 -25.50 -8.62 14.43
C GLU A 193 -26.05 -7.66 13.38
N VAL A 194 -25.17 -6.85 12.80
CA VAL A 194 -25.49 -5.81 11.80
C VAL A 194 -24.48 -5.77 10.65
N SER A 195 -23.65 -6.81 10.47
CA SER A 195 -22.61 -6.86 9.43
C SER A 195 -23.11 -6.75 7.99
N ALA A 196 -24.41 -6.98 7.76
CA ALA A 196 -25.03 -6.79 6.45
C ALA A 196 -25.25 -5.32 6.07
N VAL A 197 -25.17 -4.39 7.03
CA VAL A 197 -25.34 -2.95 6.81
C VAL A 197 -23.98 -2.32 6.49
N GLU A 198 -23.93 -1.48 5.47
CA GLU A 198 -22.72 -0.79 5.04
C GLU A 198 -22.14 0.10 6.15
N THR A 199 -20.81 0.11 6.28
CA THR A 199 -20.12 0.81 7.38
C THR A 199 -20.41 2.31 7.40
N ASP A 200 -20.58 2.95 6.25
CA ASP A 200 -20.93 4.38 6.15
C ASP A 200 -22.36 4.67 6.63
N VAL A 201 -23.32 3.75 6.38
CA VAL A 201 -24.68 3.82 6.92
C VAL A 201 -24.64 3.66 8.43
N ARG A 202 -23.86 2.69 8.94
CA ARG A 202 -23.67 2.48 10.40
C ARG A 202 -23.12 3.75 11.07
N LEU A 203 -22.12 4.39 10.49
CA LEU A 203 -21.54 5.64 11.00
C LEU A 203 -22.54 6.81 10.99
N ARG A 204 -23.36 6.93 9.94
CA ARG A 204 -24.43 7.95 9.88
C ARG A 204 -25.48 7.72 10.97
N ASN A 205 -25.92 6.47 11.15
CA ASN A 205 -26.89 6.12 12.20
C ASN A 205 -26.32 6.35 13.61
N PHE A 206 -25.01 6.12 13.80
CA PHE A 206 -24.33 6.33 15.07
C PHE A 206 -24.43 7.77 15.62
N GLN A 207 -24.66 8.75 14.74
CA GLN A 207 -24.87 10.15 15.15
C GLN A 207 -26.13 10.34 16.00
N THR A 208 -27.12 9.45 15.86
CA THR A 208 -28.40 9.52 16.59
C THR A 208 -28.65 8.29 17.47
N ASP A 209 -28.08 7.13 17.15
CA ASP A 209 -28.20 5.89 17.90
C ASP A 209 -26.84 5.19 18.07
N GLN A 210 -26.31 5.23 19.29
CA GLN A 210 -24.99 4.66 19.64
C GLN A 210 -25.07 3.21 20.15
N SER A 211 -26.20 2.51 19.93
CA SER A 211 -26.39 1.13 20.39
C SER A 211 -25.66 0.06 19.57
N ASP A 212 -25.02 0.44 18.46
CA ASP A 212 -24.18 -0.45 17.65
C ASP A 212 -22.83 -0.73 18.34
N LEU A 213 -22.86 -1.62 19.33
CA LEU A 213 -21.67 -2.05 20.08
C LEU A 213 -20.61 -2.69 19.17
N ASN A 214 -21.03 -3.33 18.08
CA ASN A 214 -20.11 -3.94 17.12
C ASN A 214 -19.37 -2.89 16.28
N LEU A 215 -19.83 -1.65 16.20
CA LEU A 215 -19.09 -0.55 15.55
C LEU A 215 -17.92 -0.10 16.40
N TYR A 216 -18.05 -0.08 17.74
CA TYR A 216 -16.93 0.16 18.64
C TYR A 216 -15.88 -0.95 18.54
N ALA A 217 -16.31 -2.22 18.51
CA ALA A 217 -15.41 -3.36 18.31
C ALA A 217 -14.69 -3.29 16.96
N LEU A 218 -15.40 -2.88 15.90
CA LEU A 218 -14.80 -2.65 14.58
C LEU A 218 -13.76 -1.53 14.62
N LEU A 219 -14.04 -0.39 15.24
CA LEU A 219 -13.12 0.74 15.35
C LEU A 219 -11.86 0.36 16.16
N PHE A 220 -12.02 -0.37 17.25
CA PHE A 220 -10.90 -0.90 18.05
C PHE A 220 -9.98 -1.79 17.19
N ASN A 221 -10.56 -2.77 16.49
CA ASN A 221 -9.80 -3.65 15.62
C ASN A 221 -9.22 -2.93 14.39
N TYR A 222 -9.88 -1.87 13.92
CA TYR A 222 -9.36 -1.05 12.83
C TYR A 222 -8.07 -0.34 13.22
N GLY A 223 -7.97 0.19 14.46
CA GLY A 223 -6.73 0.74 14.99
C GLY A 223 -5.58 -0.28 14.96
N ARG A 224 -5.84 -1.50 15.44
CA ARG A 224 -4.86 -2.61 15.39
C ARG A 224 -4.49 -2.97 13.95
N TYR A 225 -5.48 -3.08 13.06
CA TYR A 225 -5.26 -3.33 11.63
C TYR A 225 -4.33 -2.27 11.00
N LEU A 226 -4.55 -0.98 11.30
CA LEU A 226 -3.71 0.11 10.79
C LEU A 226 -2.27 -0.01 11.31
N THR A 227 -2.07 -0.28 12.61
CA THR A 227 -0.73 -0.49 13.17
C THR A 227 -0.01 -1.66 12.50
N ILE A 228 -0.68 -2.82 12.36
CA ILE A 228 -0.12 -4.00 11.67
C ILE A 228 0.24 -3.67 10.22
N SER A 229 -0.56 -2.85 9.55
CA SER A 229 -0.36 -2.54 8.13
C SER A 229 0.73 -1.49 7.87
N ALA A 230 1.06 -0.65 8.87
CA ALA A 230 1.88 0.55 8.65
C ALA A 230 3.12 0.69 9.54
N SER A 231 3.35 -0.22 10.50
CA SER A 231 4.50 -0.16 11.43
C SER A 231 5.18 -1.51 11.61
N ARG A 232 5.46 -2.19 10.51
CA ARG A 232 6.15 -3.49 10.52
C ARG A 232 7.63 -3.31 10.84
N GLU A 233 8.26 -4.34 11.40
CA GLU A 233 9.71 -4.34 11.60
C GLU A 233 10.44 -4.03 10.28
N ASN A 234 11.53 -3.27 10.36
CA ASN A 234 12.31 -2.79 9.21
C ASN A 234 11.59 -1.77 8.30
N THR A 235 10.46 -1.18 8.73
CA THR A 235 9.86 -0.01 8.06
C THR A 235 10.22 1.28 8.78
N GLN A 236 9.84 2.42 8.19
CA GLN A 236 9.77 3.69 8.90
C GLN A 236 8.58 3.69 9.88
N PRO A 237 8.60 4.53 10.93
CA PRO A 237 7.44 4.67 11.80
C PRO A 237 6.23 5.28 11.08
N MET A 238 5.03 5.02 11.61
CA MET A 238 3.80 5.68 11.14
C MET A 238 3.88 7.20 11.32
N ASN A 239 3.66 7.93 10.23
CA ASN A 239 3.54 9.38 10.23
C ASN A 239 2.08 9.83 10.52
N LEU A 240 1.74 11.11 10.32
CA LEU A 240 0.38 11.64 10.55
C LEU A 240 -0.74 10.90 9.79
N GLN A 241 -0.44 10.23 8.68
CA GLN A 241 -1.39 9.48 7.87
C GLN A 241 -1.03 7.97 7.81
N GLY A 242 -0.19 7.50 8.74
CA GLY A 242 0.36 6.14 8.71
C GLY A 242 1.36 5.99 7.57
N ILE A 243 0.86 5.48 6.43
CA ILE A 243 1.59 5.36 5.15
C ILE A 243 0.72 5.76 3.94
N TRP A 244 -0.52 6.24 4.17
CA TRP A 244 -1.50 6.46 3.11
C TRP A 244 -1.67 7.95 2.80
N ASN A 245 -1.10 8.38 1.68
CA ASN A 245 -1.18 9.77 1.20
C ASN A 245 -1.22 9.81 -0.34
N ASP A 246 -2.15 10.59 -0.90
CA ASP A 246 -2.32 10.80 -2.34
C ASP A 246 -1.89 12.20 -2.81
N LYS A 247 -1.42 13.06 -1.89
CA LYS A 247 -1.06 14.45 -2.18
C LYS A 247 0.44 14.66 -2.24
N ALA A 248 0.93 15.39 -3.25
CA ALA A 248 2.31 15.86 -3.27
C ALA A 248 2.64 16.80 -2.10
N VAL A 249 1.69 17.66 -1.72
CA VAL A 249 1.78 18.54 -0.55
C VAL A 249 0.67 18.18 0.44
N PRO A 250 0.90 17.23 1.35
CA PRO A 250 -0.12 16.80 2.30
C PRO A 250 -0.29 17.79 3.47
N PRO A 251 -1.45 17.80 4.15
CA PRO A 251 -1.64 18.57 5.37
C PRO A 251 -0.55 18.29 6.40
N TRP A 252 0.08 19.36 6.91
CA TRP A 252 1.21 19.29 7.85
C TRP A 252 2.35 18.37 7.37
N ASN A 253 2.59 18.30 6.06
CA ASN A 253 3.61 17.47 5.41
C ASN A 253 3.49 15.95 5.66
N SER A 254 2.38 15.48 6.25
CA SER A 254 2.27 14.08 6.68
C SER A 254 3.52 13.63 7.46
N ASN A 255 4.09 14.53 8.28
CA ASN A 255 5.39 14.32 8.92
C ASN A 255 5.24 13.65 10.30
N TYR A 256 6.30 13.68 11.10
CA TYR A 256 6.28 13.26 12.50
C TYR A 256 6.07 14.48 13.42
N THR A 257 4.81 14.75 13.78
CA THR A 257 4.50 15.78 14.79
C THR A 257 4.69 15.19 16.18
N VAL A 258 5.75 15.62 16.89
CA VAL A 258 6.24 14.98 18.13
C VAL A 258 5.81 15.67 19.43
N ASN A 259 4.78 16.51 19.39
CA ASN A 259 4.19 17.10 20.60
C ASN A 259 2.91 16.40 21.06
N ILE A 260 2.38 15.44 20.27
CA ILE A 260 1.29 14.54 20.66
C ILE A 260 1.06 13.42 19.62
N ASN A 261 1.07 13.74 18.32
CA ASN A 261 0.53 12.86 17.28
C ASN A 261 1.36 11.59 17.09
N THR A 262 2.68 11.73 16.98
CA THR A 262 3.59 10.59 16.79
C THR A 262 3.51 9.65 18.00
N GLN A 263 3.39 10.19 19.22
CA GLN A 263 3.19 9.38 20.41
C GLN A 263 1.84 8.65 20.38
N MET A 264 0.77 9.36 19.99
CA MET A 264 -0.58 8.81 19.90
C MET A 264 -0.68 7.64 18.92
N ASN A 265 0.04 7.69 17.80
CA ASN A 265 0.13 6.58 16.83
C ASN A 265 0.54 5.26 17.49
N TYR A 266 1.32 5.30 18.57
CA TYR A 266 1.89 4.12 19.24
C TYR A 266 1.29 3.83 20.63
N TRP A 267 0.33 4.61 21.12
CA TRP A 267 -0.38 4.25 22.36
C TRP A 267 -1.02 2.84 22.35
N PRO A 268 -1.64 2.36 21.25
CA PRO A 268 -2.29 1.06 21.28
C PRO A 268 -1.33 -0.12 21.15
N THR A 269 -0.07 0.08 20.73
CA THR A 269 0.80 -1.03 20.31
C THR A 269 1.09 -2.01 21.44
N LEU A 270 1.50 -1.53 22.62
CA LEU A 270 1.85 -2.41 23.74
C LEU A 270 0.60 -3.04 24.39
N ILE A 271 -0.44 -2.24 24.63
CA ILE A 271 -1.65 -2.71 25.31
C ILE A 271 -2.51 -3.64 24.44
N CYS A 272 -2.37 -3.56 23.12
CA CYS A 272 -3.06 -4.43 22.17
C CYS A 272 -2.20 -5.61 21.65
N ASP A 273 -1.14 -5.96 22.38
CA ASP A 273 -0.26 -7.12 22.12
C ASP A 273 0.46 -7.08 20.75
N LEU A 274 0.95 -5.89 20.38
CA LEU A 274 1.68 -5.60 19.13
C LEU A 274 3.06 -5.00 19.43
N ALA A 275 3.78 -5.55 20.41
CA ALA A 275 5.02 -4.95 20.92
C ALA A 275 6.10 -4.78 19.83
N GLU A 276 6.23 -5.77 18.95
CA GLU A 276 7.18 -5.80 17.82
C GLU A 276 6.96 -4.62 16.87
N LEU A 277 5.71 -4.14 16.76
CA LEU A 277 5.33 -3.03 15.89
C LEU A 277 5.69 -1.65 16.48
N ASN A 278 6.33 -1.60 17.66
CA ASN A 278 6.99 -0.38 18.14
C ASN A 278 8.40 -0.19 17.58
N GLN A 279 9.00 -1.25 17.03
CA GLN A 279 10.41 -1.24 16.64
C GLN A 279 10.75 -0.09 15.68
N PRO A 280 9.92 0.25 14.66
CA PRO A 280 10.17 1.41 13.80
C PRO A 280 10.26 2.75 14.54
N LEU A 281 9.44 2.98 15.57
CA LEU A 281 9.53 4.20 16.38
C LEU A 281 10.79 4.20 17.26
N ILE A 282 11.14 3.05 17.84
CA ILE A 282 12.34 2.92 18.67
C ILE A 282 13.59 3.23 17.85
N ASP A 283 13.69 2.69 16.64
CA ASP A 283 14.83 2.95 15.75
C ASP A 283 14.87 4.41 15.30
N PHE A 284 13.71 4.99 14.95
CA PHE A 284 13.62 6.41 14.63
C PHE A 284 14.06 7.33 15.77
N VAL A 285 13.78 6.98 17.02
CA VAL A 285 14.25 7.75 18.19
C VAL A 285 15.75 7.58 18.42
N ARG A 286 16.34 6.42 18.09
CA ARG A 286 17.80 6.22 18.19
C ARG A 286 18.59 7.02 17.16
N ASP A 287 17.97 7.28 16.01
CA ASP A 287 18.54 8.08 14.94
C ASP A 287 18.67 9.57 15.30
N ILE A 288 17.93 10.06 16.31
CA ILE A 288 17.90 11.45 16.78
C ILE A 288 18.81 11.62 18.01
#